data_AF-A0AAU8HQN1-F1
#
_entry.id   AF-A0AAU8HQN1-F1
#
_cell.length_a   1.000
_cell.length_b   1.000
_cell.length_c   1.000
_cell.angle_alpha   90.00
_cell.angle_beta   90.00
_cell.angle_gamma   90.00
#
_symmetry.space_group_name_H-M   'P 1'
#
loop_
_entity.id
_entity.type
_entity.pdbx_description
1 polymer ?
#
loop_
_entity_poly.entity_id
_entity_poly.type
_entity_poly.pdbx_seq_one_letter_code
_entity_poly.pdbx_strand_id
1 'polypeptide(L)'
;MSEHYILLFALVLIILPLLYAYVRKRQTDNEFHLNLNDNQQEVDELKRVFESLALQLEQRKEEALSEVNKKKVDALDDLESAFSQHLRSLKSTSKAPKGSKIGKIESKHSEVIELLDNGKTTNEVAEILGRGVGEINIIASLLEKERNDINE
;
A
#
# COMPACT_ATOMS: atom_id res chain seq x y z
N MET A 1 21.45 -17.70 7.75
CA MET A 1 21.28 -18.77 6.75
C MET A 1 20.18 -18.34 5.80
N SER A 2 20.52 -18.03 4.55
CA SER A 2 19.55 -17.52 3.55
C SER A 2 18.58 -18.64 3.15
N GLU A 3 17.29 -18.32 3.01
CA GLU A 3 16.20 -19.25 2.68
C GLU A 3 16.48 -20.12 1.44
N HIS A 4 17.31 -19.62 0.52
CA HIS A 4 17.77 -20.38 -0.64
C HIS A 4 18.57 -21.64 -0.28
N TYR A 5 19.31 -21.64 0.82
CA TYR A 5 20.04 -22.83 1.30
C TYR A 5 19.11 -23.91 1.83
N ILE A 6 17.97 -23.53 2.42
CA ILE A 6 16.99 -24.47 2.95
C ILE A 6 16.29 -25.18 1.78
N LEU A 7 15.92 -24.44 0.73
CA LEU A 7 15.33 -25.00 -0.49
C LEU A 7 16.31 -25.92 -1.24
N LEU A 8 17.57 -25.50 -1.40
CA LEU A 8 18.62 -26.34 -2.00
C LEU A 8 18.84 -27.62 -1.20
N PHE A 9 18.89 -27.53 0.13
CA PHE A 9 19.07 -28.67 1.00
C PHE A 9 17.87 -29.64 0.94
N ALA A 10 16.64 -29.12 0.92
CA ALA A 10 15.43 -29.93 0.74
C ALA A 10 15.41 -30.64 -0.63
N LEU A 11 15.83 -29.96 -1.70
CA LEU A 11 15.91 -30.52 -3.04
C LEU A 11 16.94 -31.65 -3.12
N VAL A 12 18.10 -31.47 -2.48
CA VAL A 12 19.15 -32.50 -2.37
C VAL A 12 18.65 -33.72 -1.59
N LEU A 13 17.92 -33.52 -0.49
CA LEU A 13 17.35 -34.61 0.30
C LEU A 13 16.27 -35.41 -0.44
N ILE A 14 15.61 -34.84 -1.44
CA ILE A 14 14.60 -35.54 -2.26
C ILE A 14 15.26 -36.22 -3.46
N ILE A 15 16.21 -35.56 -4.13
CA ILE A 15 16.83 -36.08 -5.35
C ILE A 15 17.83 -37.20 -5.06
N LEU A 16 18.63 -37.11 -3.97
CA LEU A 16 19.61 -38.16 -3.67
C LEU A 16 18.99 -39.55 -3.46
N PRO A 17 17.90 -39.71 -2.68
CA PRO A 17 17.23 -41.00 -2.52
C PRO A 17 16.65 -41.53 -3.82
N LEU A 18 16.10 -40.65 -4.68
CA LEU A 18 15.58 -41.03 -6.00
C LEU A 18 16.70 -41.50 -6.93
N LEU A 19 17.83 -40.80 -6.96
CA LEU A 19 19.01 -41.20 -7.75
C LEU A 19 19.59 -42.52 -7.22
N TYR A 20 19.70 -42.67 -5.90
CA TYR A 20 20.20 -43.88 -5.26
C TYR A 20 19.28 -45.08 -5.56
N ALA A 21 17.97 -44.89 -5.47
CA ALA A 21 16.98 -45.91 -5.84
C ALA A 21 17.08 -46.27 -7.32
N TYR A 22 17.25 -45.28 -8.21
CA TYR A 22 17.40 -45.51 -9.65
C TYR A 22 18.67 -46.29 -10.01
N VAL A 23 19.82 -45.92 -9.42
CA VAL A 23 21.10 -46.62 -9.65
C VAL A 23 21.05 -48.03 -9.05
N ARG A 24 20.49 -48.19 -7.86
CA ARG A 24 20.28 -49.50 -7.23
C ARG A 24 19.37 -50.39 -8.07
N LYS A 25 18.25 -49.85 -8.57
CA LYS A 25 17.33 -50.56 -9.48
C LYS A 25 18.04 -51.05 -10.74
N ARG A 26 18.86 -50.21 -11.37
CA ARG A 26 19.67 -50.61 -12.53
C ARG A 26 20.72 -51.68 -12.24
N GLN A 27 21.28 -51.70 -11.02
CA GLN A 27 22.23 -52.73 -10.61
C GLN A 27 21.52 -54.06 -10.33
N THR A 28 20.32 -54.03 -9.73
CA THR A 28 19.48 -55.23 -9.53
C THR A 28 18.89 -55.76 -10.84
N ASP A 29 18.56 -54.89 -11.81
CA ASP A 29 18.04 -55.30 -13.12
C ASP A 29 19.06 -56.10 -13.95
N ASN A 30 20.36 -55.94 -13.67
CA ASN A 30 21.42 -56.72 -14.31
C ASN A 30 21.61 -58.12 -13.68
N GLU A 31 21.05 -58.39 -12.50
CA GLU A 31 21.15 -59.70 -11.82
C GLU A 31 19.81 -60.45 -11.70
N PHE A 32 18.66 -59.84 -11.96
CA PHE A 32 17.35 -60.47 -11.76
C PHE A 32 16.49 -60.49 -13.03
N HIS A 33 16.68 -61.53 -13.84
CA HIS A 33 15.59 -62.06 -14.65
C HIS A 33 14.61 -62.82 -13.76
N LEU A 34 13.82 -62.14 -12.90
CA LEU A 34 12.63 -62.71 -12.24
C LEU A 34 11.79 -61.57 -11.59
N ASN A 35 10.50 -61.52 -11.93
CA ASN A 35 9.44 -60.59 -11.50
C ASN A 35 9.41 -59.15 -12.06
N LEU A 36 9.34 -59.05 -13.39
CA LEU A 36 8.90 -57.80 -14.06
C LEU A 36 7.49 -57.33 -13.63
N ASN A 37 6.60 -58.24 -13.20
CA ASN A 37 5.19 -57.92 -12.98
C ASN A 37 4.95 -57.16 -11.64
N ASP A 38 5.60 -57.59 -10.56
CA ASP A 38 5.48 -56.94 -9.24
C ASP A 38 6.14 -55.55 -9.23
N ASN A 39 7.31 -55.44 -9.88
CA ASN A 39 8.01 -54.17 -10.04
C ASN A 39 7.24 -53.16 -10.91
N GLN A 40 6.40 -53.63 -11.84
CA GLN A 40 5.55 -52.76 -12.65
C GLN A 40 4.36 -52.26 -11.83
N GLN A 41 3.76 -53.14 -11.02
CA GLN A 41 2.66 -52.77 -10.13
C GLN A 41 3.09 -51.73 -9.08
N GLU A 42 4.26 -51.90 -8.47
CA GLU A 42 4.81 -50.90 -7.53
C GLU A 42 5.07 -49.54 -8.20
N VAL A 43 5.52 -49.55 -9.46
CA VAL A 43 5.74 -48.31 -10.23
C VAL A 43 4.41 -47.63 -10.57
N ASP A 44 3.36 -48.39 -10.91
CA ASP A 44 2.04 -47.85 -11.21
C ASP A 44 1.35 -47.30 -9.96
N GLU A 45 1.50 -47.98 -8.81
CA GLU A 45 1.04 -47.48 -7.52
C GLU A 45 1.78 -46.19 -7.11
N LEU A 46 3.11 -46.15 -7.27
CA LEU A 46 3.90 -44.96 -7.00
C LEU A 46 3.48 -43.79 -7.89
N LYS A 47 3.21 -44.06 -9.18
CA LYS A 47 2.73 -43.04 -10.12
C LYS A 47 1.37 -42.48 -9.71
N ARG A 48 0.44 -43.35 -9.27
CA ARG A 48 -0.87 -42.91 -8.73
C ARG A 48 -0.72 -42.06 -7.48
N VAL A 49 0.17 -42.45 -6.56
CA VAL A 49 0.46 -41.65 -5.36
C VAL A 49 1.01 -40.28 -5.75
N PHE A 50 1.96 -40.21 -6.69
CA PHE A 50 2.48 -38.93 -7.18
C PHE A 50 1.40 -38.07 -7.85
N GLU A 51 0.54 -38.64 -8.70
CA GLU A 51 -0.55 -37.92 -9.35
C GLU A 51 -1.55 -37.38 -8.32
N SER A 52 -1.92 -38.19 -7.32
CA SER A 52 -2.80 -37.75 -6.24
C SER A 52 -2.19 -36.64 -5.37
N LEU A 53 -0.90 -36.72 -5.06
CA LEU A 53 -0.17 -35.68 -4.32
C LEU A 53 -0.08 -34.38 -5.13
N ALA A 54 0.19 -34.47 -6.43
CA ALA A 54 0.20 -33.31 -7.32
C ALA A 54 -1.16 -32.61 -7.35
N LEU A 55 -2.25 -33.38 -7.43
CA LEU A 55 -3.61 -32.85 -7.38
C LEU A 55 -3.93 -32.16 -6.05
N GLN A 56 -3.54 -32.77 -4.92
CA GLN A 56 -3.71 -32.19 -3.59
C GLN A 56 -2.92 -30.90 -3.41
N LEU A 57 -1.70 -30.83 -3.95
CA LEU A 57 -0.87 -29.63 -3.90
C LEU A 57 -1.50 -28.48 -4.70
N GLU A 58 -2.06 -28.76 -5.88
CA GLU A 58 -2.71 -27.72 -6.68
C GLU A 58 -3.98 -27.22 -5.99
N GLN A 59 -4.80 -28.12 -5.42
CA GLN A 59 -5.98 -27.74 -4.64
C GLN A 59 -5.63 -26.86 -3.43
N ARG A 60 -4.61 -27.26 -2.64
CA ARG A 60 -4.17 -26.48 -1.49
C ARG A 60 -3.60 -25.11 -1.87
N LYS A 61 -2.93 -25.02 -3.02
CA LYS A 61 -2.42 -23.75 -3.54
C LYS A 61 -3.57 -22.82 -3.93
N GLU A 62 -4.59 -23.34 -4.60
CA GLU A 62 -5.80 -22.59 -4.97
C GLU A 62 -6.56 -22.10 -3.74
N GLU A 63 -6.74 -22.96 -2.73
CA GLU A 63 -7.35 -22.61 -1.44
C GLU A 63 -6.59 -21.51 -0.72
N ALA A 64 -5.25 -21.61 -0.63
CA ALA A 64 -4.41 -20.60 0.02
C ALA A 64 -4.47 -19.24 -0.72
N LEU A 65 -4.47 -19.25 -2.05
CA LEU A 65 -4.63 -18.04 -2.87
C LEU A 65 -6.00 -17.39 -2.64
N SER A 66 -7.06 -18.20 -2.60
CA SER A 66 -8.41 -17.74 -2.33
C SER A 66 -8.53 -17.11 -0.93
N GLU A 67 -7.96 -17.75 0.09
CA GLU A 67 -7.97 -17.23 1.47
C GLU A 67 -7.21 -15.90 1.60
N VAL A 68 -6.03 -15.81 0.96
CA VAL A 68 -5.24 -14.57 0.94
C VAL A 68 -5.99 -13.45 0.23
N ASN A 69 -6.62 -13.73 -0.91
CA ASN A 69 -7.40 -12.73 -1.65
C ASN A 69 -8.60 -12.26 -0.83
N LYS A 70 -9.31 -13.18 -0.17
CA LYS A 70 -10.43 -12.83 0.72
C LYS A 70 -9.98 -11.90 1.85
N LYS A 71 -8.90 -12.25 2.58
CA LYS A 71 -8.37 -11.40 3.66
C LYS A 71 -7.97 -10.01 3.18
N LYS A 72 -7.45 -9.88 1.95
CA LYS A 72 -7.11 -8.58 1.36
C LYS A 72 -8.34 -7.75 1.03
N VAL A 73 -9.39 -8.37 0.49
CA VAL A 73 -10.66 -7.69 0.19
C VAL A 73 -11.30 -7.21 1.49
N ASP A 74 -11.41 -8.08 2.50
CA ASP A 74 -12.00 -7.72 3.80
C ASP A 74 -11.23 -6.54 4.45
N ALA A 75 -9.89 -6.55 4.39
CA ALA A 75 -9.08 -5.45 4.91
C ALA A 75 -9.25 -4.12 4.16
N LEU A 76 -9.52 -4.17 2.85
CA LEU A 76 -9.81 -2.98 2.05
C LEU A 76 -11.19 -2.41 2.37
N ASP A 77 -12.20 -3.26 2.57
CA ASP A 77 -13.55 -2.84 2.96
C ASP A 77 -13.55 -2.16 4.34
N ASP A 78 -12.80 -2.72 5.31
CA ASP A 78 -12.61 -2.13 6.63
C ASP A 78 -11.93 -0.75 6.55
N LEU A 79 -10.90 -0.63 5.70
CA LEU A 79 -10.19 0.62 5.49
C LEU A 79 -11.08 1.68 4.83
N GLU A 80 -11.88 1.30 3.83
CA GLU A 80 -12.84 2.20 3.18
C GLU A 80 -13.90 2.71 4.17
N SER A 81 -14.39 1.82 5.04
CA SER A 81 -15.32 2.17 6.10
C SER A 81 -14.71 3.17 7.09
N ALA A 82 -13.48 2.91 7.55
CA ALA A 82 -12.75 3.80 8.45
C ALA A 82 -12.48 5.18 7.82
N PHE A 83 -12.07 5.21 6.56
CA PHE A 83 -11.84 6.45 5.82
C PHE A 83 -13.15 7.25 5.64
N SER A 84 -14.23 6.58 5.29
CA SER A 84 -15.57 7.19 5.16
C SER A 84 -16.09 7.74 6.49
N GLN A 85 -15.80 7.07 7.61
CA GLN A 85 -16.13 7.57 8.93
C GLN A 85 -15.32 8.82 9.29
N HIS A 86 -14.02 8.84 8.95
CA HIS A 86 -13.15 9.99 9.15
C HIS A 86 -13.59 11.21 8.31
N LEU A 87 -13.93 11.01 7.03
CA LEU A 87 -14.47 12.08 6.20
C LEU A 87 -15.79 12.64 6.75
N ARG A 88 -16.68 11.77 7.26
CA ARG A 88 -17.92 12.20 7.91
C ARG A 88 -17.66 13.00 9.18
N SER A 89 -16.68 12.62 10.00
CA SER A 89 -16.33 13.36 11.21
C SER A 89 -15.77 14.75 10.86
N LEU A 90 -14.88 14.86 9.88
CA LEU A 90 -14.39 16.15 9.37
C LEU A 90 -15.51 17.03 8.81
N LYS A 91 -16.46 16.46 8.06
CA LYS A 91 -17.61 17.21 7.56
C LYS A 91 -18.52 17.70 8.69
N SER A 92 -18.65 16.92 9.77
CA SER A 92 -19.43 17.31 10.95
C SER A 92 -18.75 18.37 11.82
N THR A 93 -17.41 18.41 11.88
CA THR A 93 -16.64 19.48 12.54
C THR A 93 -16.53 20.74 11.67
N SER A 94 -16.75 20.62 10.35
CA SER A 94 -16.90 21.76 9.43
C SER A 94 -18.25 22.48 9.52
N LYS A 95 -19.12 22.16 10.49
CA LYS A 95 -20.21 23.05 10.88
C LYS A 95 -19.60 24.33 11.45
N ALA A 96 -19.26 25.25 10.54
CA ALA A 96 -18.81 26.58 10.85
C ALA A 96 -19.75 27.17 11.92
N PRO A 97 -19.21 27.82 12.97
CA PRO A 97 -20.06 28.58 13.88
C PRO A 97 -20.87 29.55 13.02
N LYS A 98 -22.20 29.44 13.07
CA LYS A 98 -23.11 30.41 12.45
C LYS A 98 -22.66 31.79 12.93
N GLY A 99 -22.02 32.57 12.06
CA GLY A 99 -21.48 33.89 12.37
C GLY A 99 -19.95 34.03 12.43
N SER A 100 -19.17 33.18 11.76
CA SER A 100 -17.71 33.33 11.65
C SER A 100 -17.32 34.71 11.05
N LYS A 101 -16.84 35.61 11.91
CA LYS A 101 -16.22 36.89 11.52
C LYS A 101 -14.97 36.70 10.63
N ILE A 102 -14.41 35.49 10.55
CA ILE A 102 -13.14 35.17 9.89
C ILE A 102 -13.27 35.31 8.37
N GLY A 103 -14.34 34.81 7.74
CA GLY A 103 -14.51 34.95 6.28
C GLY A 103 -14.69 36.41 5.83
N LYS A 104 -15.21 37.27 6.72
CA LYS A 104 -15.33 38.72 6.48
C LYS A 104 -14.03 39.46 6.78
N ILE A 105 -13.07 38.85 7.47
CA ILE A 105 -11.75 39.40 7.76
C ILE A 105 -10.79 39.04 6.61
N GLU A 106 -10.80 37.79 6.12
CA GLU A 106 -9.98 37.36 4.98
C GLU A 106 -10.26 38.15 3.70
N SER A 107 -11.54 38.35 3.32
CA SER A 107 -11.87 39.15 2.13
C SER A 107 -11.41 40.60 2.28
N LYS A 108 -11.46 41.12 3.52
CA LYS A 108 -11.12 42.49 3.87
C LYS A 108 -9.63 42.75 3.93
N HIS A 109 -8.80 41.74 4.14
CA HIS A 109 -7.35 41.84 4.03
C HIS A 109 -6.90 41.61 2.59
N SER A 110 -7.55 40.70 1.85
CA SER A 110 -7.29 40.49 0.42
C SER A 110 -7.42 41.78 -0.40
N GLU A 111 -8.46 42.57 -0.14
CA GLU A 111 -8.69 43.83 -0.84
C GLU A 111 -7.64 44.92 -0.49
N VAL A 112 -7.11 44.89 0.74
CA VAL A 112 -6.00 45.77 1.16
C VAL A 112 -4.70 45.36 0.44
N ILE A 113 -4.41 44.06 0.40
CA ILE A 113 -3.21 43.51 -0.26
C ILE A 113 -3.23 43.85 -1.75
N GLU A 114 -4.35 43.62 -2.43
CA GLU A 114 -4.51 43.89 -3.87
C GLU A 114 -4.31 45.37 -4.22
N LEU A 115 -4.82 46.29 -3.40
CA LEU A 115 -4.63 47.72 -3.63
C LEU A 115 -3.19 48.18 -3.39
N LEU A 116 -2.50 47.59 -2.39
CA LEU A 116 -1.08 47.85 -2.13
C LEU A 116 -0.19 47.30 -3.25
N ASP A 117 -0.49 46.10 -3.77
CA ASP A 117 0.23 45.49 -4.89
C ASP A 117 0.06 46.27 -6.20
N ASN A 118 -1.09 46.94 -6.37
CA ASN A 118 -1.33 47.88 -7.47
C ASN A 118 -0.61 49.25 -7.29
N GLY A 119 0.24 49.39 -6.26
CA GLY A 119 1.08 50.57 -6.03
C GLY A 119 0.40 51.73 -5.30
N LYS A 120 -0.79 51.50 -4.71
CA LYS A 120 -1.45 52.54 -3.90
C LYS A 120 -0.78 52.69 -2.54
N THR A 121 -0.74 53.92 -2.04
CA THR A 121 -0.24 54.22 -0.70
C THR A 121 -1.24 53.83 0.39
N THR A 122 -0.76 53.61 1.61
CA THR A 122 -1.63 53.20 2.74
C THR A 122 -2.73 54.22 3.05
N ASN A 123 -2.48 55.50 2.78
CA ASN A 123 -3.49 56.57 2.90
C ASN A 123 -4.60 56.44 1.86
N GLU A 124 -4.26 56.16 0.60
CA GLU A 124 -5.23 55.98 -0.48
C GLU A 124 -6.08 54.73 -0.25
N VAL A 125 -5.47 53.64 0.22
CA VAL A 125 -6.18 52.41 0.56
C VAL A 125 -7.14 52.62 1.74
N ALA A 126 -6.71 53.38 2.74
CA ALA A 126 -7.55 53.75 3.88
C ALA A 126 -8.77 54.58 3.45
N GLU A 127 -8.58 55.52 2.52
CA GLU A 127 -9.66 56.34 1.96
C GLU A 127 -10.65 55.49 1.13
N ILE A 128 -10.15 54.63 0.23
CA ILE A 128 -10.95 53.77 -0.64
C ILE A 128 -11.80 52.78 0.17
N LEU A 129 -11.22 52.21 1.24
CA LEU A 129 -11.88 51.18 2.05
C LEU A 129 -12.59 51.74 3.29
N GLY A 130 -12.52 53.05 3.51
CA GLY A 130 -13.08 53.73 4.69
C GLY A 130 -12.52 53.20 6.01
N ARG A 131 -11.22 52.90 6.07
CA ARG A 131 -10.54 52.33 7.25
C ARG A 131 -9.54 53.28 7.87
N GLY A 132 -9.13 52.99 9.10
CA GLY A 132 -8.04 53.71 9.75
C GLY A 132 -6.71 53.42 9.06
N VAL A 133 -5.94 54.46 8.75
CA VAL A 133 -4.59 54.34 8.17
C VAL A 133 -3.68 53.45 9.02
N GLY A 134 -3.83 53.48 10.35
CA GLY A 134 -3.08 52.62 11.27
C GLY A 134 -3.34 51.12 11.04
N GLU A 135 -4.57 50.73 10.72
CA GLU A 135 -4.90 49.34 10.42
C GLU A 135 -4.25 48.88 9.09
N ILE A 136 -4.24 49.75 8.09
CA ILE A 136 -3.60 49.48 6.80
C ILE A 136 -2.08 49.38 6.94
N ASN A 137 -1.46 50.26 7.74
CA ASN A 137 -0.02 50.21 7.99
C ASN A 137 0.42 48.90 8.65
N ILE A 138 -0.36 48.37 9.61
CA ILE A 138 -0.06 47.07 10.24
C ILE A 138 -0.04 45.96 9.19
N ILE A 139 -1.02 45.94 8.28
CA ILE A 139 -1.12 44.95 7.21
C ILE A 139 0.06 45.08 6.24
N ALA A 140 0.43 46.31 5.86
CA ALA A 140 1.56 46.56 4.97
C ALA A 140 2.90 46.09 5.57
N SER A 141 3.15 46.36 6.86
CA SER A 141 4.37 45.90 7.54
C SER A 141 4.44 44.37 7.65
N LEU A 142 3.30 43.70 7.84
CA LEU A 142 3.25 42.23 7.87
C LEU A 142 3.56 41.64 6.48
N LEU A 143 3.00 42.22 5.41
CA LEU A 143 3.30 41.82 4.03
C LEU A 143 4.76 41.99 3.66
N GLU A 144 5.38 43.09 4.07
CA GLU A 144 6.79 43.36 3.80
C GLU A 144 7.70 42.35 4.52
N LYS A 145 7.37 42.01 5.77
CA LYS A 145 8.06 40.96 6.51
C LYS A 145 7.94 39.60 5.83
N GLU A 146 6.72 39.20 5.44
CA GLU A 146 6.46 37.92 4.77
C GLU A 146 7.18 37.82 3.41
N ARG A 147 7.28 38.93 2.66
CA ARG A 147 8.06 38.98 1.40
C ARG A 147 9.56 38.83 1.61
N ASN A 148 10.10 39.35 2.72
CA ASN A 148 11.51 39.22 3.03
C ASN A 148 11.85 37.79 3.49
N ASP A 149 10.98 37.18 4.29
CA ASP A 149 11.14 35.79 4.77
C ASP A 149 11.10 34.75 3.61
N ILE A 150 10.48 35.07 2.46
CA ILE A 150 10.42 34.19 1.27
C ILE A 150 11.68 34.29 0.39
N ASN A 151 12.42 35.39 0.48
CA ASN A 151 13.59 35.67 -0.38
C ASN A 151 14.95 35.38 0.30
N GLU A 152 14.93 34.82 1.50
CA GLU A 152 16.12 34.40 2.28
C GLU A 152 16.31 32.88 2.21
#